data_AF-A0A5B7AL12-F1
#
_entry.id   AF-A0A5B7AL12-F1
#
_cell.length_a   1.000
_cell.length_b   1.000
_cell.length_c   1.000
_cell.angle_alpha   90.00
_cell.angle_beta   90.00
_cell.angle_gamma   90.00
#
_symmetry.space_group_name_H-M   'P 1'
#
loop_
_entity.id
_entity.type
_entity.pdbx_description
1 polymer ?
#
loop_
_entity_poly.entity_id
_entity_poly.type
_entity_poly.pdbx_seq_one_letter_code
_entity_poly.pdbx_strand_id
1 'polypeptide(L)'
;SVRRDVLDECISILGAEKLSIEEVQKIEWRSLDEKIKKWIQAVMAVRVLLSGEKRLCEQIFNGSEDSEPINEECFVETTKGCVMQLLNFGEAVAIGRRSPEKLFRILDMYDVLGDVLPDLQALFTDRELVCSEAQGLLDRLGEAAIGTFVEFENAVQGETSRKPIQGGEIHPLTRYVMNYVKLLVDYSGSLNTLLENSADESDHLQNDNGDNLQLEDMSPTARRLLLLITSLESNLEEKSRLYEDSAMQYIFLMNNILYIVQKVKDSELRKLLGDQWVRKRRGQVRQYATSYLRAS
;
A
#
# COMPACT_ATOMS: atom_id res chain seq x y z
N SER A 1 -13.37 -1.96 35.25
CA SER A 1 -14.05 -0.72 35.68
C SER A 1 -15.23 -0.62 34.76
N VAL A 2 -16.46 -0.41 35.25
CA VAL A 2 -17.67 -0.54 34.41
C VAL A 2 -17.56 0.21 33.08
N ARG A 3 -16.98 1.42 33.06
CA ARG A 3 -16.77 2.19 31.81
C ARG A 3 -15.74 1.57 30.88
N ARG A 4 -14.61 1.09 31.42
CA ARG A 4 -13.58 0.36 30.64
C ARG A 4 -14.18 -0.91 30.03
N ASP A 5 -14.95 -1.64 30.82
CA ASP A 5 -15.56 -2.90 30.41
C ASP A 5 -16.58 -2.66 29.27
N VAL A 6 -17.31 -1.53 29.31
CA VAL A 6 -18.20 -1.08 28.21
C VAL A 6 -17.40 -0.70 26.95
N LEU A 7 -16.29 0.01 27.07
CA LEU A 7 -15.43 0.33 25.92
C LEU A 7 -14.85 -0.93 25.27
N ASP A 8 -14.38 -1.88 26.08
CA ASP A 8 -13.86 -3.16 25.61
C ASP A 8 -14.97 -3.97 24.90
N GLU A 9 -16.20 -3.95 25.43
CA GLU A 9 -17.36 -4.56 24.77
C GLU A 9 -17.69 -3.88 23.43
N CYS A 10 -17.66 -2.54 23.35
CA CYS A 10 -17.83 -1.82 22.09
C CYS A 10 -16.79 -2.21 21.04
N ILE A 11 -15.52 -2.31 21.41
CA ILE A 11 -14.44 -2.76 20.51
C ILE A 11 -14.66 -4.22 20.08
N SER A 12 -15.12 -5.07 20.99
CA SER A 12 -15.45 -6.47 20.67
C SER A 12 -16.61 -6.57 19.68
N ILE A 13 -17.65 -5.76 19.83
CA ILE A 13 -18.80 -5.68 18.90
C ILE A 13 -18.35 -5.20 17.51
N LEU A 14 -17.41 -4.27 17.46
CA LEU A 14 -16.78 -3.81 16.21
C LEU A 14 -15.89 -4.88 15.58
N GLY A 15 -15.66 -5.99 16.28
CA GLY A 15 -14.97 -7.16 15.77
C GLY A 15 -13.44 -7.08 15.86
N ALA A 16 -12.92 -6.12 16.64
CA ALA A 16 -11.51 -6.01 16.95
C ALA A 16 -11.16 -6.97 18.11
N GLU A 17 -10.78 -8.18 17.74
CA GLU A 17 -10.36 -9.22 18.69
C GLU A 17 -8.96 -8.93 19.26
N LYS A 18 -8.75 -9.34 20.51
CA LYS A 18 -7.43 -9.31 21.14
C LYS A 18 -6.64 -10.54 20.68
N LEU A 19 -5.69 -10.32 19.78
CA LEU A 19 -4.84 -11.37 19.21
C LEU A 19 -3.37 -11.07 19.52
N SER A 20 -2.60 -12.11 19.79
CA SER A 20 -1.14 -12.01 19.87
C SER A 20 -0.51 -11.88 18.48
N ILE A 21 0.75 -11.44 18.43
CA ILE A 21 1.50 -11.36 17.17
C ILE A 21 1.59 -12.74 16.50
N GLU A 22 1.86 -13.79 17.28
CA GLU A 22 1.97 -15.16 16.77
C GLU A 22 0.64 -15.70 16.25
N GLU A 23 -0.49 -15.29 16.85
CA GLU A 23 -1.81 -15.67 16.38
C GLU A 23 -2.08 -15.02 15.03
N VAL A 24 -1.89 -13.70 14.91
CA VAL A 24 -2.10 -12.96 13.66
C VAL A 24 -1.27 -13.51 12.51
N GLN A 25 0.00 -13.86 12.78
CA GLN A 25 0.89 -14.43 11.76
C GLN A 25 0.46 -15.80 11.24
N LYS A 26 -0.33 -16.56 12.00
CA LYS A 26 -0.84 -17.89 11.60
C LYS A 26 -2.18 -17.83 10.86
N ILE A 27 -2.84 -16.68 10.81
CA ILE A 27 -4.14 -16.53 10.17
C ILE A 27 -3.97 -16.54 8.64
N GLU A 28 -4.79 -17.33 7.96
CA GLU A 28 -4.85 -17.30 6.50
C GLU A 28 -5.31 -15.94 5.97
N TRP A 29 -4.75 -15.52 4.83
CA TRP A 29 -4.99 -14.19 4.28
C TRP A 29 -6.46 -13.79 4.19
N ARG A 30 -7.35 -14.69 3.74
CA ARG A 30 -8.79 -14.39 3.61
C ARG A 30 -9.44 -14.02 4.95
N SER A 31 -9.04 -14.68 6.03
CA SER A 31 -9.54 -14.39 7.37
C SER A 31 -8.89 -13.13 7.94
N LEU A 32 -7.59 -12.93 7.67
CA LEU A 32 -6.86 -11.74 8.07
C LEU A 32 -7.42 -10.47 7.40
N ASP A 33 -7.76 -10.53 6.11
CA ASP A 33 -8.39 -9.45 5.35
C ASP A 33 -9.69 -8.96 6.01
N GLU A 34 -10.55 -9.89 6.44
CA GLU A 34 -11.79 -9.56 7.17
C GLU A 34 -11.52 -8.95 8.55
N LYS A 35 -10.49 -9.41 9.26
CA LYS A 35 -10.08 -8.84 10.55
C LYS A 35 -9.50 -7.43 10.39
N ILE A 36 -8.72 -7.18 9.34
CA ILE A 36 -8.20 -5.84 9.02
C ILE A 36 -9.35 -4.88 8.70
N LYS A 37 -10.35 -5.30 7.92
CA LYS A 37 -11.54 -4.47 7.66
C LYS A 37 -12.26 -4.08 8.95
N LYS A 38 -12.44 -5.04 9.87
CA LYS A 38 -13.05 -4.77 11.18
C LYS A 38 -12.20 -3.84 12.03
N TRP A 39 -10.88 -4.02 12.00
CA TRP A 39 -9.94 -3.12 12.67
C TRP A 39 -10.05 -1.68 12.15
N ILE A 40 -10.13 -1.50 10.83
CA ILE A 40 -10.34 -0.19 10.20
C ILE A 40 -11.61 0.48 10.75
N GLN A 41 -12.73 -0.26 10.77
CA GLN A 41 -13.99 0.26 11.33
C GLN A 41 -13.86 0.59 12.82
N ALA A 42 -13.15 -0.25 13.58
CA ALA A 42 -12.92 -0.03 15.00
C ALA A 42 -12.11 1.25 15.26
N VAL A 43 -11.00 1.47 14.54
CA VAL A 43 -10.16 2.68 14.66
C VAL A 43 -10.95 3.95 14.34
N MET A 44 -11.77 3.92 13.28
CA MET A 44 -12.65 5.05 12.95
C MET A 44 -13.67 5.33 14.07
N ALA A 45 -14.27 4.29 14.67
CA ALA A 45 -15.24 4.43 15.76
C ALA A 45 -14.60 4.89 17.08
N VAL A 46 -13.35 4.51 17.33
CA VAL A 46 -12.61 4.85 18.56
C VAL A 46 -12.52 6.36 18.75
N ARG A 47 -12.30 7.13 17.68
CA ARG A 47 -12.35 8.59 17.75
C ARG A 47 -13.62 9.11 18.45
N VAL A 48 -14.78 8.57 18.09
CA VAL A 48 -16.08 8.96 18.64
C VAL A 48 -16.23 8.48 20.08
N LEU A 49 -15.84 7.25 20.36
CA LEU A 49 -15.90 6.66 21.70
C LEU A 49 -15.03 7.41 22.70
N LEU A 50 -13.79 7.72 22.33
CA LEU A 50 -12.85 8.47 23.17
C LEU A 50 -13.33 9.90 23.42
N SER A 51 -13.86 10.57 22.40
CA SER A 51 -14.44 11.92 22.57
C SER A 51 -15.64 11.89 23.53
N GLY A 52 -16.48 10.86 23.43
CA GLY A 52 -17.59 10.64 24.34
C GLY A 52 -17.15 10.41 25.78
N GLU A 53 -16.12 9.58 25.98
CA GLU A 53 -15.57 9.27 27.30
C GLU A 53 -14.88 10.48 27.94
N LYS A 54 -14.13 11.28 27.17
CA LYS A 54 -13.51 12.52 27.67
C LYS A 54 -14.56 13.48 28.22
N ARG A 55 -15.64 13.70 27.46
CA ARG A 55 -16.78 14.53 27.90
C ARG A 55 -17.47 13.96 29.14
N LEU A 56 -17.57 12.64 29.25
CA LEU A 56 -18.16 11.99 30.41
C LEU A 56 -17.29 12.19 31.67
N CYS A 57 -15.96 12.05 31.55
CA CYS A 57 -15.04 12.37 32.64
C CYS A 57 -15.23 13.82 33.11
N GLU A 58 -15.16 14.78 32.18
CA GLU A 58 -15.39 16.20 32.48
C GLU A 58 -16.71 16.40 33.23
N GLN A 59 -17.82 15.82 32.75
CA GLN A 59 -19.12 15.95 33.42
C GLN A 59 -19.17 15.37 34.85
N ILE A 60 -18.43 14.29 35.12
CA ILE A 60 -18.46 13.61 36.42
C ILE A 60 -17.62 14.34 37.46
N PHE A 61 -16.44 14.86 37.09
CA PHE A 61 -15.52 15.46 38.07
C PHE A 61 -15.41 16.98 37.99
N ASN A 62 -16.16 17.66 37.12
CA ASN A 62 -16.25 19.12 37.14
C ASN A 62 -16.81 19.62 38.49
N GLY A 63 -15.98 20.35 39.26
CA GLY A 63 -16.43 20.94 40.54
C GLY A 63 -15.36 21.34 41.56
N SER A 64 -14.07 21.05 41.35
CA SER A 64 -12.97 21.40 42.27
C SER A 64 -11.73 21.92 41.54
N GLU A 65 -10.86 22.66 42.24
CA GLU A 65 -9.56 23.13 41.71
C GLU A 65 -8.62 21.98 41.30
N ASP A 66 -8.80 20.77 41.86
CA ASP A 66 -8.04 19.56 41.54
C ASP A 66 -8.71 18.67 40.46
N SER A 67 -9.77 19.15 39.80
CA SER A 67 -10.58 18.31 38.89
C SER A 67 -9.89 17.94 37.58
N GLU A 68 -9.00 18.79 37.05
CA GLU A 68 -8.31 18.60 35.78
C GLU A 68 -7.38 17.36 35.76
N PRO A 69 -6.42 17.18 36.71
CA PRO A 69 -5.56 15.99 36.72
C PRO A 69 -6.34 14.69 36.98
N ILE A 70 -7.40 14.75 37.81
CA ILE A 70 -8.25 13.59 38.10
C ILE A 70 -9.06 13.17 36.87
N ASN A 71 -9.61 14.14 36.12
CA ASN A 71 -10.31 13.91 34.86
C ASN A 71 -9.45 13.17 33.85
N GLU A 72 -8.22 13.66 33.66
CA GLU A 72 -7.27 13.09 32.71
C GLU A 72 -6.81 11.69 33.12
N GLU A 73 -6.44 11.49 34.38
CA GLU A 73 -6.03 10.16 34.86
C GLU A 73 -7.17 9.16 34.69
N CYS A 74 -8.40 9.56 35.02
CA CYS A 74 -9.56 8.70 34.87
C CYS A 74 -9.87 8.35 33.40
N PHE A 75 -9.76 9.33 32.50
CA PHE A 75 -9.89 9.12 31.07
C PHE A 75 -8.84 8.15 30.53
N VAL A 76 -7.57 8.37 30.86
CA VAL A 76 -6.45 7.54 30.40
C VAL A 76 -6.56 6.11 30.93
N GLU A 77 -6.84 5.94 32.22
CA GLU A 77 -7.05 4.61 32.80
C GLU A 77 -8.22 3.87 32.15
N THR A 78 -9.24 4.58 31.70
CA THR A 78 -10.42 3.97 31.09
C THR A 78 -10.18 3.60 29.61
N THR A 79 -9.41 4.40 28.88
CA THR A 79 -9.28 4.29 27.41
C THR A 79 -7.97 3.70 26.92
N LYS A 80 -6.87 3.81 27.67
CA LYS A 80 -5.54 3.36 27.22
C LYS A 80 -5.52 1.90 26.79
N GLY A 81 -6.17 1.02 27.56
CA GLY A 81 -6.20 -0.42 27.26
C GLY A 81 -6.82 -0.73 25.90
N CYS A 82 -7.92 -0.05 25.59
CA CYS A 82 -8.71 -0.28 24.38
C CYS A 82 -7.97 0.24 23.12
N VAL A 83 -7.31 1.41 23.24
CA VAL A 83 -6.45 1.96 22.18
C VAL A 83 -5.23 1.08 21.96
N MET A 84 -4.51 0.68 23.02
CA MET A 84 -3.34 -0.18 22.91
C MET A 84 -3.66 -1.54 22.29
N GLN A 85 -4.83 -2.12 22.57
CA GLN A 85 -5.27 -3.35 21.92
C GLN A 85 -5.36 -3.20 20.40
N LEU A 86 -5.93 -2.10 19.91
CA LEU A 86 -6.01 -1.82 18.48
C LEU A 86 -4.61 -1.61 17.89
N LEU A 87 -3.76 -0.82 18.55
CA LEU A 87 -2.40 -0.59 18.07
C LEU A 87 -1.60 -1.90 17.98
N ASN A 88 -1.71 -2.79 18.98
CA ASN A 88 -1.04 -4.09 18.98
C ASN A 88 -1.48 -5.02 17.84
N PHE A 89 -2.76 -4.97 17.44
CA PHE A 89 -3.21 -5.71 16.25
C PHE A 89 -2.58 -5.14 14.98
N GLY A 90 -2.56 -3.81 14.84
CA GLY A 90 -1.90 -3.15 13.72
C GLY A 90 -0.42 -3.52 13.63
N GLU A 91 0.25 -3.59 14.78
CA GLU A 91 1.65 -3.97 14.90
C GLU A 91 1.90 -5.39 14.37
N ALA A 92 1.07 -6.33 14.79
CA ALA A 92 1.15 -7.71 14.36
C ALA A 92 0.97 -7.86 12.84
N VAL A 93 0.13 -7.01 12.22
CA VAL A 93 -0.04 -6.96 10.76
C VAL A 93 1.19 -6.37 10.08
N ALA A 94 1.75 -5.27 10.59
CA ALA A 94 2.91 -4.59 10.04
C ALA A 94 4.18 -5.47 10.05
N ILE A 95 4.38 -6.25 11.12
CA ILE A 95 5.50 -7.22 11.25
C ILE A 95 5.28 -8.47 10.37
N GLY A 96 4.04 -8.73 9.95
CA GLY A 96 3.67 -9.92 9.21
C GLY A 96 4.43 -10.08 7.89
N ARG A 97 4.44 -11.30 7.35
CA ARG A 97 5.08 -11.59 6.05
C ARG A 97 4.50 -10.68 4.97
N ARG A 98 5.38 -9.95 4.29
CA ARG A 98 5.09 -9.11 3.13
C ARG A 98 4.66 -9.95 1.93
N SER A 99 3.68 -9.42 1.19
CA SER A 99 3.19 -10.00 -0.06
C SER A 99 2.35 -8.98 -0.81
N PRO A 100 2.41 -8.92 -2.15
CA PRO A 100 1.70 -7.90 -2.93
C PRO A 100 0.20 -7.81 -2.60
N GLU A 101 -0.46 -8.95 -2.37
CA GLU A 101 -1.89 -9.00 -2.07
C GLU A 101 -2.28 -8.25 -0.79
N LYS A 102 -1.34 -8.07 0.14
CA LYS A 102 -1.56 -7.39 1.42
C LYS A 102 -1.38 -5.88 1.36
N LEU A 103 -0.65 -5.38 0.36
CA LEU A 103 -0.24 -3.98 0.30
C LEU A 103 -1.43 -3.03 0.43
N PHE A 104 -2.51 -3.29 -0.31
CA PHE A 104 -3.70 -2.44 -0.30
C PHE A 104 -4.34 -2.33 1.09
N ARG A 105 -4.37 -3.44 1.85
CA ARG A 105 -4.89 -3.41 3.23
C ARG A 105 -3.96 -2.71 4.20
N ILE A 106 -2.65 -2.84 4.01
CA ILE A 106 -1.68 -2.10 4.83
C ILE A 106 -1.83 -0.60 4.57
N LEU A 107 -2.04 -0.19 3.31
CA LEU A 107 -2.31 1.20 2.94
C LEU A 107 -3.65 1.69 3.51
N ASP A 108 -4.71 0.89 3.44
CA ASP A 108 -5.99 1.22 4.11
C ASP A 108 -5.81 1.47 5.61
N MET A 109 -4.99 0.66 6.29
CA MET A 109 -4.69 0.82 7.71
C MET A 109 -3.85 2.07 7.98
N TYR A 110 -2.86 2.35 7.14
CA TYR A 110 -2.02 3.54 7.20
C TYR A 110 -2.87 4.80 7.08
N ASP A 111 -3.74 4.87 6.08
CA ASP A 111 -4.60 6.04 5.83
C ASP A 111 -5.53 6.31 7.02
N VAL A 112 -6.22 5.27 7.49
CA VAL A 112 -7.18 5.38 8.60
C VAL A 112 -6.49 5.78 9.91
N LEU A 113 -5.31 5.24 10.18
CA LEU A 113 -4.55 5.62 11.37
C LEU A 113 -4.01 7.05 11.25
N GLY A 114 -3.52 7.44 10.07
CA GLY A 114 -3.07 8.80 9.78
C GLY A 114 -4.18 9.83 9.98
N ASP A 115 -5.41 9.50 9.56
CA ASP A 115 -6.59 10.35 9.74
C ASP A 115 -7.01 10.51 11.22
N VAL A 116 -6.87 9.45 12.02
CA VAL A 116 -7.28 9.43 13.44
C VAL A 116 -6.19 9.96 14.38
N LEU A 117 -4.93 9.93 13.97
CA LEU A 117 -3.79 10.32 14.81
C LEU A 117 -3.89 11.75 15.37
N PRO A 118 -4.27 12.79 14.60
CA PRO A 118 -4.43 14.14 15.15
C PRO A 118 -5.50 14.23 16.25
N ASP A 119 -6.60 13.48 16.11
CA ASP A 119 -7.63 13.41 17.15
C ASP A 119 -7.09 12.73 18.42
N LEU A 120 -6.29 11.66 18.29
CA LEU A 120 -5.62 11.03 19.43
C LEU A 120 -4.66 12.00 20.12
N GLN A 121 -3.86 12.74 19.37
CA GLN A 121 -2.95 13.75 19.92
C GLN A 121 -3.68 14.85 20.68
N ALA A 122 -4.84 15.31 20.19
CA ALA A 122 -5.68 16.29 20.88
C ALA A 122 -6.37 15.73 22.14
N LEU A 123 -6.65 14.43 22.17
CA LEU A 123 -7.29 13.78 23.32
C LEU A 123 -6.30 13.46 24.44
N PHE A 124 -5.05 13.12 24.10
CA PHE A 124 -3.98 12.67 25.01
C PHE A 124 -2.82 13.67 25.16
N THR A 125 -3.11 14.98 25.24
CA THR A 125 -2.13 16.09 25.21
C THR A 125 -0.91 15.91 26.13
N ASP A 126 -1.10 15.36 27.34
CA ASP A 126 -0.04 15.19 28.34
C ASP A 126 0.46 13.74 28.49
N ARG A 127 0.18 12.87 27.52
CA ARG A 127 0.50 11.43 27.59
C ARG A 127 1.19 10.95 26.32
N GLU A 128 2.50 11.17 26.27
CA GLU A 128 3.36 10.82 25.15
C GLU A 128 3.26 9.35 24.73
N LEU A 129 3.06 8.41 25.66
CA LEU A 129 3.09 6.97 25.36
C LEU A 129 2.04 6.53 24.33
N VAL A 130 0.79 6.98 24.41
CA VAL A 130 -0.25 6.52 23.46
C VAL A 130 -0.01 7.13 22.08
N CYS A 131 0.33 8.42 22.03
CA CYS A 131 0.63 9.12 20.80
C CYS A 131 1.90 8.59 20.13
N SER A 132 2.93 8.27 20.90
CA SER A 132 4.18 7.71 20.38
C SER A 132 3.99 6.29 19.83
N GLU A 133 3.16 5.47 20.47
CA GLU A 133 2.83 4.13 19.98
C GLU A 133 1.99 4.19 18.70
N ALA A 134 1.02 5.12 18.62
CA ALA A 134 0.22 5.32 17.42
C ALA A 134 1.07 5.84 16.25
N GLN A 135 1.95 6.83 16.49
CA GLN A 135 2.89 7.30 15.48
C GLN A 135 3.85 6.18 15.06
N GLY A 136 4.42 5.44 16.01
CA GLY A 136 5.32 4.33 15.71
C GLY A 136 4.65 3.24 14.88
N LEU A 137 3.38 2.93 15.13
CA LEU A 137 2.62 2.02 14.28
C LEU A 137 2.42 2.59 12.87
N LEU A 138 2.07 3.87 12.75
CA LEU A 138 1.90 4.53 11.46
C LEU A 138 3.18 4.43 10.60
N ASP A 139 4.33 4.70 11.22
CA ASP A 139 5.64 4.60 10.58
C ASP A 139 5.92 3.15 10.11
N ARG A 140 5.67 2.16 10.98
CA ARG A 140 5.87 0.74 10.65
C ARG A 140 4.92 0.21 9.58
N LEU A 141 3.67 0.70 9.54
CA LEU A 141 2.74 0.42 8.43
C LEU A 141 3.28 1.01 7.12
N GLY A 142 3.83 2.23 7.17
CA GLY A 142 4.49 2.86 6.02
C GLY A 142 5.68 2.05 5.51
N GLU A 143 6.58 1.64 6.41
CA GLU A 143 7.72 0.78 6.09
C GLU A 143 7.28 -0.57 5.52
N ALA A 144 6.24 -1.19 6.09
CA ALA A 144 5.68 -2.44 5.59
C ALA A 144 5.11 -2.28 4.18
N ALA A 145 4.44 -1.15 3.88
CA ALA A 145 3.91 -0.83 2.57
C ALA A 145 5.05 -0.64 1.53
N ILE A 146 6.04 0.19 1.84
CA ILE A 146 7.20 0.45 0.97
C ILE A 146 7.96 -0.86 0.72
N GLY A 147 8.27 -1.62 1.78
CA GLY A 147 8.96 -2.90 1.66
C GLY A 147 8.19 -3.92 0.83
N THR A 148 6.86 -3.98 0.97
CA THR A 148 6.03 -4.88 0.16
C THR A 148 6.03 -4.48 -1.31
N PHE A 149 6.02 -3.18 -1.59
CA PHE A 149 6.10 -2.65 -2.95
C PHE A 149 7.47 -2.96 -3.60
N VAL A 150 8.58 -2.79 -2.86
CA VAL A 150 9.93 -3.14 -3.34
C VAL A 150 10.07 -4.64 -3.59
N GLU A 151 9.55 -5.50 -2.70
CA GLU A 151 9.53 -6.94 -2.92
C GLU A 151 8.76 -7.32 -4.19
N PHE A 152 7.67 -6.62 -4.47
CA PHE A 152 6.91 -6.82 -5.70
C PHE A 152 7.71 -6.43 -6.95
N GLU A 153 8.39 -5.28 -6.95
CA GLU A 153 9.26 -4.88 -8.06
C GLU A 153 10.38 -5.90 -8.30
N ASN A 154 11.04 -6.35 -7.23
CA ASN A 154 12.09 -7.37 -7.31
C ASN A 154 11.55 -8.70 -7.85
N ALA A 155 10.33 -9.10 -7.47
CA ALA A 155 9.69 -10.30 -7.98
C ALA A 155 9.38 -10.19 -9.49
N VAL A 156 8.92 -9.02 -9.96
CA VAL A 156 8.67 -8.78 -11.40
C VAL A 156 9.96 -8.80 -12.20
N GLN A 157 11.02 -8.14 -11.70
CA GLN A 157 12.32 -8.12 -12.35
C GLN A 157 12.97 -9.52 -12.38
N GLY A 158 12.89 -10.26 -11.27
CA GLY A 158 13.49 -11.59 -11.10
C GLY A 158 12.65 -12.76 -11.61
N GLU A 159 11.51 -12.52 -12.27
CA GLU A 159 10.63 -13.59 -12.76
C GLU A 159 11.30 -14.37 -13.91
N THR A 160 11.73 -15.60 -13.66
CA THR A 160 12.55 -16.41 -14.58
C THR A 160 11.81 -17.56 -15.25
N SER A 161 10.47 -17.63 -15.18
CA SER A 161 9.70 -18.69 -15.81
C SER A 161 10.09 -18.89 -17.29
N ARG A 162 10.51 -20.10 -17.66
CA ARG A 162 11.08 -20.43 -18.99
C ARG A 162 10.10 -21.03 -19.99
N LYS A 163 8.81 -20.99 -19.72
CA LYS A 163 7.81 -21.59 -20.62
C LYS A 163 7.29 -20.52 -21.59
N PRO A 164 7.58 -20.60 -22.90
CA PRO A 164 6.96 -19.72 -23.87
C PRO A 164 5.45 -19.99 -23.90
N ILE A 165 4.68 -18.92 -24.09
CA ILE A 165 3.22 -19.03 -24.20
C ILE A 165 2.88 -19.41 -25.63
N GLN A 166 2.03 -20.42 -25.79
CA GLN A 166 1.61 -20.84 -27.12
C GLN A 166 1.00 -19.66 -27.88
N GLY A 167 1.38 -19.47 -29.14
CA GLY A 167 0.81 -18.42 -29.99
C GLY A 167 1.26 -16.99 -29.67
N GLY A 168 2.20 -16.75 -28.74
CA GLY A 168 2.67 -15.40 -28.45
C GLY A 168 1.61 -14.52 -27.78
N GLU A 169 0.69 -15.12 -27.03
CA GLU A 169 -0.38 -14.40 -26.33
C GLU A 169 0.12 -13.48 -25.21
N ILE A 170 -0.81 -12.72 -24.61
CA ILE A 170 -0.53 -11.86 -23.46
C ILE A 170 -0.09 -12.71 -22.26
N HIS A 171 1.07 -12.37 -21.70
CA HIS A 171 1.66 -13.08 -20.59
C HIS A 171 0.88 -12.90 -19.28
N PRO A 172 0.67 -13.95 -18.47
CA PRO A 172 0.01 -13.83 -17.16
C PRO A 172 0.66 -12.77 -16.26
N LEU A 173 1.99 -12.70 -16.25
CA LEU A 173 2.73 -11.63 -15.56
C LEU A 173 2.28 -10.24 -16.01
N THR A 174 2.18 -10.00 -17.32
CA THR A 174 1.70 -8.71 -17.85
C THR A 174 0.29 -8.39 -17.35
N ARG A 175 -0.61 -9.38 -17.32
CA ARG A 175 -1.97 -9.17 -16.78
C ARG A 175 -1.94 -8.85 -15.29
N TYR A 176 -1.18 -9.60 -14.51
CA TYR A 176 -1.06 -9.44 -13.07
C TYR A 176 -0.48 -8.07 -12.71
N VAL A 177 0.69 -7.73 -13.25
CA VAL A 177 1.36 -6.45 -12.98
C VAL A 177 0.50 -5.27 -13.41
N MET A 178 -0.10 -5.29 -14.60
CA MET A 178 -0.91 -4.15 -15.04
C MET A 178 -2.23 -4.00 -14.27
N ASN A 179 -2.82 -5.10 -13.78
CA ASN A 179 -3.98 -5.01 -12.89
C ASN A 179 -3.57 -4.47 -11.51
N TYR A 180 -2.41 -4.89 -11.00
CA TYR A 180 -1.87 -4.41 -9.73
C TYR A 180 -1.54 -2.91 -9.79
N VAL A 181 -0.80 -2.49 -10.81
CA VAL A 181 -0.44 -1.09 -11.08
C VAL A 181 -1.69 -0.22 -11.23
N LYS A 182 -2.75 -0.73 -11.88
CA LYS A 182 -4.03 -0.01 -11.97
C LYS A 182 -4.63 0.27 -10.58
N LEU A 183 -4.61 -0.71 -9.68
CA LEU A 183 -5.15 -0.55 -8.32
C LEU A 183 -4.30 0.42 -7.48
N LEU A 184 -2.98 0.43 -7.67
CA LEU A 184 -2.09 1.33 -6.92
C LEU A 184 -2.30 2.81 -7.22
N VAL A 185 -2.86 3.16 -8.39
CA VAL A 185 -3.14 4.57 -8.70
C VAL A 185 -4.13 5.17 -7.72
N ASP A 186 -5.08 4.37 -7.22
CA ASP A 186 -6.06 4.82 -6.24
C ASP A 186 -5.41 5.21 -4.90
N TYR A 187 -4.20 4.68 -4.61
CA TYR A 187 -3.39 4.98 -3.42
C TYR A 187 -2.24 5.96 -3.69
N SER A 188 -2.26 6.66 -4.83
CA SER A 188 -1.15 7.56 -5.20
C SER A 188 -0.90 8.69 -4.20
N GLY A 189 -1.93 9.15 -3.47
CA GLY A 189 -1.79 10.14 -2.40
C GLY A 189 -0.89 9.64 -1.28
N SER A 190 -1.28 8.54 -0.64
CA SER A 190 -0.55 7.90 0.46
C SER A 190 0.85 7.44 0.02
N LEU A 191 0.95 6.88 -1.18
CA LEU A 191 2.24 6.43 -1.73
C LEU A 191 3.19 7.60 -2.03
N ASN A 192 2.70 8.77 -2.46
CA ASN A 192 3.60 9.92 -2.64
C ASN A 192 4.23 10.34 -1.31
N THR A 193 3.44 10.43 -0.23
CA THR A 193 3.94 10.74 1.11
C THR A 193 4.95 9.70 1.61
N LEU A 194 4.65 8.41 1.43
CA LEU A 194 5.54 7.33 1.85
C LEU A 194 6.85 7.30 1.05
N LEU A 195 6.78 7.49 -0.27
CA LEU A 195 7.92 7.37 -1.16
C LEU A 195 8.81 8.64 -1.21
N GLU A 196 8.28 9.81 -0.85
CA GLU A 196 9.09 11.02 -0.64
C GLU A 196 10.12 10.80 0.47
N ASN A 197 9.72 10.14 1.55
CA ASN A 197 10.58 9.88 2.71
C ASN A 197 11.61 8.76 2.45
N SER A 198 11.44 7.97 1.39
CA SER A 198 12.34 6.86 1.04
C SER A 198 13.27 7.17 -0.13
N ALA A 199 13.34 8.43 -0.57
CA ALA A 199 13.99 8.82 -1.83
C ALA A 199 15.51 8.56 -1.88
N ASP A 200 16.17 8.35 -0.73
CA ASP A 200 17.63 8.17 -0.64
C ASP A 200 18.14 6.82 -1.23
N GLU A 201 17.29 5.81 -1.42
CA GLU A 201 17.76 4.48 -1.88
C GLU A 201 17.54 4.20 -3.38
N SER A 202 16.83 5.09 -4.10
CA SER A 202 16.41 4.84 -5.49
C SER A 202 17.41 5.26 -6.57
N ASP A 203 18.62 5.68 -6.19
CA ASP A 203 19.61 6.26 -7.10
C ASP A 203 20.33 5.23 -8.00
N HIS A 204 20.05 3.93 -7.83
CA HIS A 204 20.76 2.85 -8.52
C HIS A 204 20.17 2.38 -9.85
N LEU A 205 19.08 2.97 -10.33
CA LEU A 205 18.46 2.59 -11.63
C LEU A 205 18.59 3.67 -12.72
N GLN A 206 19.46 4.67 -12.54
CA GLN A 206 19.77 5.66 -13.56
C GLN A 206 20.61 5.05 -14.70
N ASN A 207 19.95 4.39 -15.65
CA ASN A 207 20.56 4.09 -16.95
C ASN A 207 20.36 5.28 -17.91
N ASP A 208 21.47 5.69 -18.51
CA ASP A 208 21.71 6.85 -19.39
C ASP A 208 20.95 6.81 -20.73
N ASN A 209 19.63 6.66 -20.67
CA ASN A 209 18.73 6.88 -21.80
C ASN A 209 18.01 8.21 -21.57
N GLY A 210 17.92 9.07 -22.58
CA GLY A 210 17.39 10.45 -22.51
C GLY A 210 15.94 10.66 -22.03
N ASP A 211 15.35 9.72 -21.29
CA ASP A 211 14.15 9.89 -20.48
C ASP A 211 14.45 10.52 -19.09
N ASN A 212 15.72 10.77 -18.72
CA ASN A 212 16.11 11.35 -17.43
C ASN A 212 15.44 12.71 -17.11
N LEU A 213 15.21 13.55 -18.12
CA LEU A 213 14.54 14.85 -17.95
C LEU A 213 13.03 14.73 -17.66
N GLN A 214 12.40 13.59 -17.94
CA GLN A 214 10.98 13.36 -17.62
C GLN A 214 10.77 12.78 -16.21
N LEU A 215 11.83 12.30 -15.55
CA LEU A 215 11.74 11.67 -14.23
C LEU A 215 11.71 12.70 -13.08
N GLU A 216 12.32 13.88 -13.29
CA GLU A 216 12.42 14.93 -12.26
C GLU A 216 11.08 15.63 -11.95
N ASP A 217 10.20 15.78 -12.96
CA ASP A 217 8.89 16.44 -12.80
C ASP A 217 7.76 15.48 -12.36
N MET A 218 8.05 14.17 -12.24
CA MET A 218 7.04 13.18 -11.88
C MET A 218 6.89 13.02 -10.37
N SER A 219 5.67 12.76 -9.91
CA SER A 219 5.45 12.35 -8.52
C SER A 219 6.22 11.06 -8.20
N PRO A 220 6.61 10.85 -6.94
CA PRO A 220 7.31 9.63 -6.51
C PRO A 220 6.58 8.36 -6.96
N THR A 221 5.26 8.32 -6.82
CA THR A 221 4.43 7.19 -7.25
C THR A 221 4.52 7.00 -8.77
N ALA A 222 4.38 8.07 -9.56
CA ALA A 222 4.45 7.99 -11.02
C ALA A 222 5.82 7.45 -11.48
N ARG A 223 6.91 7.93 -10.86
CA ARG A 223 8.27 7.45 -11.11
C ARG A 223 8.42 5.96 -10.80
N ARG A 224 7.95 5.50 -9.64
CA ARG A 224 8.04 4.09 -9.23
C ARG A 224 7.18 3.17 -10.11
N LEU A 225 5.97 3.59 -10.46
CA LEU A 225 5.12 2.85 -11.39
C LEU A 225 5.73 2.77 -12.80
N LEU A 226 6.38 3.83 -13.27
CA LEU A 226 7.11 3.81 -14.54
C LEU A 226 8.27 2.81 -14.51
N LEU A 227 9.06 2.79 -13.42
CA LEU A 227 10.15 1.83 -13.25
C LEU A 227 9.63 0.39 -13.24
N LEU A 228 8.56 0.11 -12.49
CA LEU A 228 7.92 -1.20 -12.45
C LEU A 228 7.43 -1.66 -13.84
N ILE A 229 6.77 -0.78 -14.61
CA ILE A 229 6.34 -1.09 -15.98
C ILE A 229 7.57 -1.34 -16.87
N THR A 230 8.64 -0.56 -16.72
CA THR A 230 9.88 -0.74 -17.49
C THR A 230 10.56 -2.07 -17.16
N SER A 231 10.57 -2.48 -15.89
CA SER A 231 11.06 -3.80 -15.45
C SER A 231 10.24 -4.94 -16.06
N LEU A 232 8.91 -4.79 -16.12
CA LEU A 232 8.04 -5.72 -16.81
C LEU A 232 8.36 -5.79 -18.31
N GLU A 233 8.53 -4.65 -18.99
CA GLU A 233 8.89 -4.59 -20.42
C GLU A 233 10.21 -5.33 -20.68
N SER A 234 11.25 -5.08 -19.90
CA SER A 234 12.55 -5.77 -19.99
C SER A 234 12.42 -7.29 -19.78
N ASN A 235 11.66 -7.69 -18.77
CA ASN A 235 11.41 -9.10 -18.47
C ASN A 235 10.66 -9.81 -19.62
N LEU A 236 9.75 -9.12 -20.30
CA LEU A 236 9.07 -9.62 -21.50
C LEU A 236 10.02 -9.72 -22.70
N GLU A 237 10.95 -8.78 -22.86
CA GLU A 237 12.00 -8.88 -23.89
C GLU A 237 12.88 -10.12 -23.69
N GLU A 238 13.29 -10.41 -22.46
CA GLU A 238 14.02 -11.65 -22.16
C GLU A 238 13.19 -12.90 -22.47
N LYS A 239 11.91 -12.91 -22.08
CA LYS A 239 11.00 -14.03 -22.37
C LYS A 239 10.71 -14.20 -23.85
N SER A 240 10.73 -13.13 -24.63
CA SER A 240 10.56 -13.21 -26.08
C SER A 240 11.67 -14.04 -26.75
N ARG A 241 12.87 -14.10 -26.17
CA ARG A 241 13.99 -14.89 -26.70
C ARG A 241 13.82 -16.40 -26.50
N LEU A 242 12.77 -16.83 -25.79
CA LEU A 242 12.44 -18.26 -25.62
C LEU A 242 11.74 -18.86 -26.85
N TYR A 243 11.24 -18.05 -27.78
CA TYR A 243 10.70 -18.56 -29.04
C TYR A 243 11.82 -18.77 -30.05
N GLU A 244 11.85 -19.96 -30.67
CA GLU A 244 12.82 -20.29 -31.72
C GLU A 244 12.57 -19.47 -33.00
N ASP A 245 11.30 -19.25 -33.35
CA ASP A 245 10.91 -18.42 -34.48
C ASP A 245 10.98 -16.93 -34.13
N SER A 246 11.86 -16.20 -34.81
CA SER A 246 12.01 -14.75 -34.68
C SER A 246 10.71 -13.98 -34.94
N ALA A 247 9.84 -14.46 -35.83
CA ALA A 247 8.54 -13.84 -36.08
C ALA A 247 7.63 -13.94 -34.85
N MET A 248 7.66 -15.09 -34.16
CA MET A 248 6.91 -15.30 -32.91
C MET A 248 7.40 -14.43 -31.75
N GLN A 249 8.69 -14.11 -31.69
CA GLN A 249 9.23 -13.16 -30.70
C GLN A 249 8.55 -11.79 -30.82
N TYR A 250 8.43 -11.29 -32.06
CA TYR A 250 7.81 -9.99 -32.32
C TYR A 250 6.29 -10.00 -32.11
N ILE A 251 5.58 -11.08 -32.43
CA ILE A 251 4.15 -11.24 -32.10
C ILE A 251 3.94 -11.14 -30.58
N PHE A 252 4.76 -11.87 -29.82
CA PHE A 252 4.68 -11.86 -28.36
C PHE A 252 4.91 -10.44 -27.78
N LEU A 253 5.94 -9.75 -28.25
CA LEU A 253 6.23 -8.38 -27.82
C LEU A 253 5.11 -7.41 -28.21
N MET A 254 4.61 -7.47 -29.44
CA MET A 254 3.48 -6.64 -29.88
C MET A 254 2.26 -6.82 -28.98
N ASN A 255 1.85 -8.07 -28.74
CA ASN A 255 0.65 -8.38 -27.97
C ASN A 255 0.75 -7.85 -26.53
N ASN A 256 1.91 -8.04 -25.90
CA ASN A 256 2.12 -7.62 -24.52
C ASN A 256 2.26 -6.10 -24.38
N ILE A 257 3.08 -5.44 -25.21
CA ILE A 257 3.24 -3.98 -25.14
C ILE A 257 1.95 -3.28 -25.53
N LEU A 258 1.21 -3.78 -26.53
CA LEU A 258 -0.10 -3.23 -26.87
C LEU A 258 -1.09 -3.34 -25.70
N TYR A 259 -1.09 -4.47 -24.99
CA TYR A 259 -1.92 -4.65 -23.80
C TYR A 259 -1.55 -3.67 -22.67
N ILE A 260 -0.25 -3.47 -22.39
CA ILE A 260 0.22 -2.48 -21.42
C ILE A 260 -0.27 -1.08 -21.83
N VAL A 261 -0.09 -0.69 -23.09
CA VAL A 261 -0.56 0.60 -23.62
C VAL A 261 -2.07 0.77 -23.46
N GLN A 262 -2.87 -0.27 -23.71
CA GLN A 262 -4.32 -0.21 -23.51
C GLN A 262 -4.66 0.01 -22.03
N LYS A 263 -4.04 -0.76 -21.12
CA LYS A 263 -4.27 -0.62 -19.68
C LYS A 263 -3.92 0.76 -19.14
N VAL A 264 -2.81 1.35 -19.61
CA VAL A 264 -2.44 2.73 -19.25
C VAL A 264 -3.49 3.71 -19.78
N LYS A 265 -3.93 3.58 -21.03
CA LYS A 265 -4.93 4.48 -21.62
C LYS A 265 -6.30 4.42 -20.96
N ASP A 266 -6.69 3.23 -20.48
CA ASP A 266 -8.01 2.96 -19.92
C ASP A 266 -8.05 3.18 -18.39
N SER A 267 -7.04 3.84 -17.82
CA SER A 267 -6.95 4.14 -16.39
C SER A 267 -6.30 5.49 -16.12
N GLU A 268 -6.35 5.89 -14.85
CA GLU A 268 -5.73 7.11 -14.34
C GLU A 268 -4.19 7.09 -14.47
N LEU A 269 -3.58 5.92 -14.76
CA LEU A 269 -2.17 5.79 -15.12
C LEU A 269 -1.76 6.71 -16.28
N ARG A 270 -2.66 6.99 -17.23
CA ARG A 270 -2.37 7.91 -18.33
C ARG A 270 -2.07 9.33 -17.83
N LYS A 271 -2.72 9.78 -16.75
CA LYS A 271 -2.46 11.10 -16.17
C LYS A 271 -1.09 11.15 -15.49
N LEU A 272 -0.68 10.04 -14.86
CA LEU A 272 0.63 9.93 -14.22
C LEU A 272 1.78 9.82 -15.23
N LEU A 273 1.63 8.99 -16.27
CA LEU A 273 2.70 8.71 -17.24
C LEU A 273 2.73 9.68 -18.44
N GLY A 274 1.61 10.34 -18.72
CA GLY A 274 1.48 11.31 -19.81
C GLY A 274 1.30 10.71 -21.21
N ASP A 275 0.83 11.57 -22.13
CA ASP A 275 0.54 11.19 -23.52
C ASP A 275 1.79 10.85 -24.34
N GLN A 276 2.93 11.44 -23.99
CA GLN A 276 4.20 11.16 -24.66
C GLN A 276 4.63 9.71 -24.44
N TRP A 277 4.48 9.19 -23.21
CA TRP A 277 4.75 7.80 -22.89
C TRP A 277 3.92 6.85 -23.78
N VAL A 278 2.62 7.11 -23.89
CA VAL A 278 1.70 6.32 -24.73
C VAL A 278 2.10 6.36 -26.20
N ARG A 279 2.47 7.54 -26.73
CA ARG A 279 2.92 7.69 -28.12
C ARG A 279 4.20 6.92 -28.40
N LYS A 280 5.19 6.98 -27.49
CA LYS A 280 6.46 6.27 -27.61
C LYS A 280 6.25 4.75 -27.71
N ARG A 281 5.45 4.16 -26.81
CA ARG A 281 5.19 2.71 -26.79
C ARG A 281 4.34 2.26 -27.98
N ARG A 282 3.41 3.09 -28.48
CA ARG A 282 2.73 2.83 -29.76
C ARG A 282 3.69 2.82 -30.95
N GLY A 283 4.69 3.69 -30.94
CA GLY A 283 5.78 3.67 -31.93
C GLY A 283 6.56 2.35 -31.89
N GLN A 284 6.91 1.89 -30.70
CA GLN A 284 7.59 0.61 -30.47
C GLN A 284 6.77 -0.59 -30.98
N VAL A 285 5.45 -0.63 -30.73
CA VAL A 285 4.58 -1.68 -31.29
C VAL A 285 4.62 -1.70 -32.83
N ARG A 286 4.67 -0.54 -33.49
CA ARG A 286 4.80 -0.47 -34.96
C ARG A 286 6.18 -0.94 -35.44
N GLN A 287 7.23 -0.68 -34.67
CA GLN A 287 8.57 -1.20 -34.96
C GLN A 287 8.58 -2.73 -34.89
N TYR A 288 8.00 -3.33 -33.84
CA TYR A 288 7.87 -4.79 -33.76
C TYR A 288 7.03 -5.37 -34.90
N ALA A 289 5.94 -4.71 -35.32
CA ALA A 289 5.16 -5.14 -36.49
C ALA A 289 5.98 -5.13 -37.79
N THR A 290 6.86 -4.14 -37.95
CA THR A 290 7.76 -4.06 -39.11
C THR A 290 8.83 -5.16 -39.05
N SER A 291 9.36 -5.45 -37.87
CA SER A 291 10.34 -6.53 -37.68
C SER A 291 9.73 -7.90 -37.89
N TYR A 292 8.49 -8.13 -37.46
CA TYR A 292 7.71 -9.34 -37.74
C TYR A 292 7.62 -9.61 -39.25
N LEU A 293 7.22 -8.61 -40.04
CA LEU A 293 7.10 -8.73 -41.50
C LEU A 293 8.43 -9.00 -42.22
N ARG A 294 9.57 -8.67 -41.59
CA ARG A 294 10.91 -8.96 -42.13
C ARG A 294 11.42 -10.35 -41.74
N ALA A 295 10.92 -10.87 -40.61
CA ALA A 295 11.28 -12.16 -40.04
C ALA A 295 10.40 -13.32 -40.55
N SER A 296 9.23 -13.00 -41.13
CA SER A 296 8.28 -13.93 -41.77
C SER A 296 8.60 -14.13 -43.25
#